data_AF-A0A4Q4MS78-F1
#
_entry.id   AF-A0A4Q4MS78-F1
#
_cell.length_a   1.000
_cell.length_b   1.000
_cell.length_c   1.000
_cell.angle_alpha   90.00
_cell.angle_beta   90.00
_cell.angle_gamma   90.00
#
_symmetry.space_group_name_H-M   'P 1'
#
loop_
_entity.id
_entity.type
_entity.pdbx_description
1 polymer ?
#
loop_
_entity_poly.entity_id
_entity_poly.type
_entity_poly.pdbx_seq_one_letter_code
_entity_poly.pdbx_strand_id
1 'polypeptide(L)'
;MPASDTWLWTVDDLHTNALYRDTGYSDAQIPHAMTLHTNSADNSPSVRRTGTSEGVVIIDEAEAYSDLLKWQNIAGGDQIVDLPDEDELEDDEDFGPMDSGEEDTQINEDQHDDVVEETNKRTKLSQDEIVRIINERIEFYTNAWVPNKGVPSKERVDPETVWNEAEAKGEREKLAQHYETEYDYFSQRLNICCDKITKGPGSNTKQVRQQCGNLEGTVDCMEHAAWLRDIYKLEPVHDGEEEHVLDDQSRLRQDTSTHGGEPTSEVIDLGSPSCSSDIENGNVLPFDNDTGTVAHTTEDQFDNRVRSSTRDSVIADSVELVEYAQLGPFKPDGAFPTRTSVNHRDGPESASIATVRRWRWEDLVEHLDRKRVVSKVIQELKSNDREMIRGRVQNIGKTSLIREMRACVNMLCKGETKLQGVLPRDMPKILTFTTLFLSWWFCCNYSKGPEASSRDLEELKDCMDDGTAETSTFYDYVYTIMGTTFSEQALQHPDQPSQAEIIEISDDD
;
A
#
# COMPACT_ATOMS: atom_id res chain seq x y z
N MET A 1 20.11 -32.60 -11.23
CA MET A 1 19.26 -31.53 -11.80
C MET A 1 19.28 -30.36 -10.82
N PRO A 2 19.72 -29.15 -11.18
CA PRO A 2 19.64 -28.04 -10.25
C PRO A 2 18.33 -27.28 -10.43
N ALA A 3 17.65 -27.07 -9.30
CA ALA A 3 16.47 -26.22 -9.15
C ALA A 3 16.82 -24.77 -9.49
N SER A 4 15.96 -24.13 -10.28
CA SER A 4 16.05 -22.73 -10.65
C SER A 4 15.17 -21.91 -9.72
N ASP A 5 15.81 -21.24 -8.75
CA ASP A 5 15.17 -20.29 -7.84
C ASP A 5 14.83 -18.99 -8.58
N THR A 6 13.58 -18.58 -8.50
CA THR A 6 13.05 -17.38 -9.14
C THR A 6 12.93 -16.30 -8.07
N TRP A 7 13.80 -15.29 -8.13
CA TRP A 7 13.81 -14.14 -7.22
C TRP A 7 13.20 -12.94 -7.94
N LEU A 8 12.06 -12.44 -7.46
CA LEU A 8 11.43 -11.20 -7.91
C LEU A 8 10.92 -10.42 -6.68
N TRP A 9 11.29 -9.15 -6.60
CA TRP A 9 10.87 -8.16 -5.61
C TRP A 9 10.04 -7.09 -6.35
N THR A 10 8.97 -6.57 -5.73
CA THR A 10 8.07 -5.54 -6.30
C THR A 10 8.15 -4.19 -5.55
N VAL A 11 7.61 -3.15 -6.19
CA VAL A 11 8.02 -1.72 -6.17
C VAL A 11 6.97 -0.79 -5.53
N ASP A 12 5.96 -1.32 -4.83
CA ASP A 12 4.72 -0.59 -4.49
C ASP A 12 4.79 0.46 -3.35
N ASP A 13 5.92 0.64 -2.66
CA ASP A 13 6.01 1.60 -1.54
C ASP A 13 6.22 3.08 -1.96
N LEU A 14 6.32 3.40 -3.26
CA LEU A 14 6.95 4.66 -3.71
C LEU A 14 6.01 5.79 -4.14
N HIS A 15 4.72 5.54 -4.43
CA HIS A 15 3.84 6.61 -4.95
C HIS A 15 3.17 7.47 -3.86
N THR A 16 3.16 7.04 -2.60
CA THR A 16 2.35 7.68 -1.54
C THR A 16 3.06 8.83 -0.81
N ASN A 17 4.39 8.94 -0.90
CA ASN A 17 5.14 9.97 -0.15
C ASN A 17 5.19 11.35 -0.83
N ALA A 18 4.98 11.43 -2.15
CA ALA A 18 5.18 12.68 -2.90
C ALA A 18 3.98 13.66 -2.85
N LEU A 19 2.78 13.22 -2.45
CA LEU A 19 1.55 14.03 -2.48
C LEU A 19 1.07 14.56 -1.12
N TYR A 20 1.73 14.22 0.01
CA TYR A 20 1.13 14.38 1.35
C TYR A 20 1.76 15.40 2.31
N ARG A 21 2.66 16.30 1.87
CA ARG A 21 3.38 17.18 2.82
C ARG A 21 3.12 18.68 2.74
N ASP A 22 2.14 19.13 1.98
CA ASP A 22 1.75 20.55 1.96
C ASP A 22 0.57 20.85 2.91
N THR A 23 0.76 20.60 4.21
CA THR A 23 -0.11 21.19 5.25
C THR A 23 0.75 21.97 6.24
N GLY A 24 0.82 23.28 6.00
CA GLY A 24 1.60 24.22 6.78
C GLY A 24 1.27 24.19 8.28
N TYR A 25 2.30 23.96 9.09
CA TYR A 25 2.28 24.25 10.52
C TYR A 25 3.07 25.52 10.79
N SER A 26 2.43 26.46 11.50
CA SER A 26 3.04 27.68 12.00
C SER A 26 3.79 27.41 13.31
N ASP A 27 4.98 27.98 13.38
CA ASP A 27 5.94 27.83 14.46
C ASP A 27 5.55 28.72 15.64
N ALA A 28 4.75 28.20 16.58
CA ALA A 28 4.50 28.86 17.86
C ALA A 28 3.97 27.87 18.92
N GLN A 29 4.88 27.26 19.70
CA GLN A 29 4.79 27.09 21.16
C GLN A 29 5.91 26.16 21.66
N ILE A 30 7.06 26.75 22.00
CA ILE A 30 8.09 26.11 22.82
C ILE A 30 7.87 26.58 24.27
N PRO A 31 7.61 25.68 25.25
CA PRO A 31 7.70 26.06 26.65
C PRO A 31 9.16 26.17 27.08
N HIS A 32 9.51 27.36 27.59
CA HIS A 32 10.75 27.66 28.29
C HIS A 32 11.05 26.67 29.44
N ALA A 33 12.17 25.95 29.37
CA ALA A 33 12.93 25.53 30.55
C ALA A 33 14.36 25.13 30.17
N MET A 34 15.31 26.04 30.41
CA MET A 34 16.69 25.83 30.91
C MET A 34 17.59 26.97 30.45
N THR A 35 17.56 28.06 31.20
CA THR A 35 18.54 29.14 31.16
C THR A 35 19.75 28.71 31.98
N LEU A 36 20.88 28.38 31.35
CA LEU A 36 22.17 28.29 32.03
C LEU A 36 22.91 29.63 31.90
N HIS A 37 23.16 30.24 33.06
CA HIS A 37 23.95 31.45 33.22
C HIS A 37 25.36 31.25 32.68
N THR A 38 25.76 32.10 31.73
CA THR A 38 27.17 32.38 31.46
C THR A 38 27.61 33.55 32.33
N ASN A 39 28.65 33.35 33.14
CA ASN A 39 29.51 34.45 33.57
C ASN A 39 30.96 33.98 33.59
N SER A 40 31.72 34.69 32.76
CA SER A 40 33.16 34.64 32.54
C SER A 40 33.90 35.30 33.70
N ALA A 41 35.04 34.73 34.11
CA ALA A 41 36.32 35.47 34.26
C ALA A 41 37.47 34.54 34.69
N ASP A 42 38.51 34.53 33.85
CA ASP A 42 39.94 34.53 34.15
C ASP A 42 40.56 33.49 35.11
N ASN A 43 41.25 32.50 34.51
CA ASN A 43 42.71 32.38 34.65
C ASN A 43 43.30 31.27 33.76
N SER A 44 44.23 31.65 32.88
CA SER A 44 45.19 30.77 32.21
C SER A 44 46.52 30.76 32.99
N PRO A 45 47.54 29.92 32.68
CA PRO A 45 47.57 28.74 31.79
C PRO A 45 48.25 27.51 32.44
N SER A 46 47.98 26.30 31.94
CA SER A 46 49.02 25.26 31.90
C SER A 46 48.75 24.20 30.82
N VAL A 47 49.57 24.31 29.78
CA VAL A 47 50.07 23.28 28.86
C VAL A 47 49.62 21.84 29.16
N ARG A 48 48.90 21.23 28.20
CA ARG A 48 49.19 19.89 27.67
C ARG A 48 48.48 19.68 26.33
N ARG A 49 49.29 19.44 25.29
CA ARG A 49 48.88 18.86 24.01
C ARG A 49 48.35 17.45 24.23
N THR A 50 47.16 17.19 23.73
CA THR A 50 46.77 15.89 23.15
C THR A 50 45.80 16.19 22.02
N GLY A 51 46.12 15.73 20.81
CA GLY A 51 45.29 15.92 19.63
C GLY A 51 44.00 15.10 19.72
N THR A 52 42.91 15.71 19.31
CA THR A 52 41.62 15.06 19.12
C THR A 52 41.39 14.88 17.63
N SER A 53 41.29 13.62 17.25
CA SER A 53 40.84 13.13 15.95
C SER A 53 39.39 13.55 15.68
N GLU A 54 39.12 13.93 14.44
CA GLU A 54 37.77 14.11 13.89
C GLU A 54 36.95 12.83 14.08
N GLY A 55 35.81 12.96 14.75
CA GLY A 55 34.85 11.89 14.95
C GLY A 55 34.06 11.66 13.67
N VAL A 56 34.42 10.62 12.92
CA VAL A 56 33.55 9.99 11.95
C VAL A 56 32.43 9.31 12.72
N VAL A 57 31.18 9.70 12.46
CA VAL A 57 30.00 8.98 12.92
C VAL A 57 29.91 7.71 12.08
N ILE A 58 30.51 6.62 12.58
CA ILE A 58 30.26 5.28 12.08
C ILE A 58 28.93 4.86 12.70
N ILE A 59 27.87 4.90 11.90
CA ILE A 59 26.62 4.20 12.24
C ILE A 59 26.93 2.72 12.05
N ASP A 60 26.85 1.93 13.13
CA ASP A 60 27.08 0.49 13.08
C ASP A 60 26.02 -0.17 12.16
N GLU A 61 26.42 -0.42 10.92
CA GLU A 61 25.68 -1.13 9.87
C GLU A 61 25.26 -2.56 10.30
N ALA A 62 25.75 -3.06 11.42
CA ALA A 62 25.45 -4.41 11.90
C ALA A 62 24.06 -4.54 12.58
N GLU A 63 23.53 -3.49 13.21
CA GLU A 63 22.27 -3.59 13.95
C GLU A 63 21.03 -3.46 13.06
N ALA A 64 21.11 -2.70 11.96
CA ALA A 64 20.05 -2.61 10.96
C ALA A 64 19.82 -3.92 10.18
N TYR A 65 20.75 -4.89 10.28
CA TYR A 65 20.69 -6.18 9.59
C TYR A 65 20.50 -7.40 10.52
N SER A 66 20.53 -7.22 11.85
CA SER A 66 20.25 -8.29 12.81
C SER A 66 18.82 -8.84 12.67
N ASP A 67 17.85 -7.97 12.32
CA ASP A 67 16.45 -8.38 12.14
C ASP A 67 16.18 -9.10 10.80
N LEU A 68 17.07 -8.96 9.81
CA LEU A 68 16.98 -9.65 8.50
C LEU A 68 17.59 -11.06 8.51
N LEU A 69 18.53 -11.35 9.42
CA LEU A 69 19.23 -12.64 9.49
C LEU A 69 18.50 -13.72 10.32
N LYS A 70 17.48 -13.36 11.12
CA LYS A 70 16.69 -14.34 11.90
C LYS A 70 15.91 -15.34 11.03
N TRP A 71 15.57 -14.97 9.79
CA TRP A 71 14.81 -15.83 8.87
C TRP A 71 15.64 -16.84 8.10
N GLN A 72 16.98 -16.77 8.18
CA GLN A 72 17.87 -17.69 7.46
C GLN A 72 18.19 -18.98 8.24
N ASN A 73 17.96 -19.02 9.56
CA ASN A 73 18.39 -20.14 10.43
C ASN A 73 17.29 -21.16 10.78
N ILE A 74 16.08 -21.07 10.21
CA ILE A 74 15.00 -22.05 10.47
C ILE A 74 14.89 -23.11 9.35
N ALA A 75 15.57 -22.92 8.21
CA ALA A 75 15.56 -23.86 7.08
C ALA A 75 16.57 -25.02 7.22
N GLY A 76 16.68 -25.62 8.41
CA GLY A 76 17.64 -26.68 8.72
C GLY A 76 17.11 -27.65 9.76
N GLY A 77 16.00 -28.34 9.46
CA GLY A 77 15.37 -29.30 10.36
C GLY A 77 14.48 -30.28 9.61
N ASP A 78 15.04 -30.99 8.63
CA ASP A 78 14.39 -32.13 7.98
C ASP A 78 14.41 -33.32 8.95
N GLN A 79 13.38 -33.39 9.79
CA GLN A 79 13.12 -34.55 10.63
C GLN A 79 12.25 -35.51 9.81
N ILE A 80 12.93 -36.42 9.11
CA ILE A 80 12.31 -37.56 8.40
C ILE A 80 11.52 -38.36 9.44
N VAL A 81 10.20 -38.23 9.39
CA VAL A 81 9.28 -39.14 10.08
C VAL A 81 8.99 -40.26 9.09
N ASP A 82 9.64 -41.40 9.29
CA ASP A 82 9.28 -42.66 8.66
C ASP A 82 7.84 -43.03 9.08
N LEU A 83 6.88 -42.79 8.18
CA LEU A 83 5.54 -43.33 8.29
C LEU A 83 5.52 -44.72 7.66
N PRO A 84 4.95 -45.73 8.34
CA PRO A 84 4.93 -47.10 7.84
C PRO A 84 4.01 -47.22 6.62
N ASP A 85 4.47 -47.98 5.63
CA ASP A 85 3.70 -48.47 4.49
C ASP A 85 2.43 -49.18 5.00
N GLU A 86 1.26 -48.61 4.71
CA GLU A 86 -0.01 -49.31 4.82
C GLU A 86 -0.45 -49.74 3.41
N ASP A 87 -0.18 -51.01 3.13
CA ASP A 87 -1.08 -52.03 2.60
C ASP A 87 -2.01 -51.69 1.41
N GLU A 88 -1.70 -52.39 0.31
CA GLU A 88 -2.62 -53.27 -0.42
C GLU A 88 -4.11 -52.90 -0.39
N LEU A 89 -4.60 -52.29 -1.46
CA LEU A 89 -5.87 -52.69 -2.04
C LEU A 89 -5.69 -52.92 -3.55
N GLU A 90 -5.55 -54.20 -3.87
CA GLU A 90 -6.01 -54.81 -5.12
C GLU A 90 -7.48 -54.39 -5.36
N ASP A 91 -7.77 -53.86 -6.55
CA ASP A 91 -8.96 -54.32 -7.26
C ASP A 91 -8.76 -54.11 -8.76
N ASP A 92 -8.77 -55.25 -9.45
CA ASP A 92 -8.81 -55.40 -10.88
C ASP A 92 -10.08 -54.73 -11.45
N GLU A 93 -10.03 -54.27 -12.70
CA GLU A 93 -10.93 -54.70 -13.77
C GLU A 93 -10.66 -53.90 -15.07
N ASP A 94 -10.24 -54.66 -16.08
CA ASP A 94 -10.77 -54.62 -17.44
C ASP A 94 -10.58 -53.36 -18.30
N PHE A 95 -9.48 -53.31 -19.06
CA PHE A 95 -9.53 -52.85 -20.46
C PHE A 95 -8.61 -53.69 -21.34
N GLY A 96 -9.24 -54.50 -22.20
CA GLY A 96 -8.61 -55.51 -23.04
C GLY A 96 -7.65 -55.01 -24.13
N PRO A 97 -6.97 -55.97 -24.81
CA PRO A 97 -5.89 -55.71 -25.74
C PRO A 97 -6.44 -55.42 -27.15
N MET A 98 -6.14 -54.25 -27.70
CA MET A 98 -6.24 -54.03 -29.16
C MET A 98 -4.93 -54.41 -29.83
N ASP A 99 -4.95 -55.66 -30.32
CA ASP A 99 -4.22 -56.15 -31.47
C ASP A 99 -4.51 -55.30 -32.72
N SER A 100 -3.48 -54.70 -33.32
CA SER A 100 -3.43 -54.51 -34.77
C SER A 100 -2.03 -54.10 -35.24
N GLY A 101 -1.45 -54.94 -36.11
CA GLY A 101 -0.69 -54.45 -37.26
C GLY A 101 0.82 -54.60 -37.18
N GLU A 102 1.29 -55.83 -37.42
CA GLU A 102 2.60 -56.10 -37.99
C GLU A 102 2.79 -55.36 -39.32
N GLU A 103 3.87 -54.60 -39.48
CA GLU A 103 4.49 -54.43 -40.80
C GLU A 103 6.02 -54.44 -40.66
N ASP A 104 6.59 -55.51 -41.22
CA ASP A 104 8.01 -55.77 -41.42
C ASP A 104 8.73 -54.58 -42.06
N THR A 105 9.82 -54.13 -41.46
CA THR A 105 10.96 -53.61 -42.24
C THR A 105 12.28 -54.09 -41.66
N GLN A 106 12.81 -55.07 -42.36
CA GLN A 106 14.12 -55.69 -42.21
C GLN A 106 15.27 -54.71 -42.52
N ILE A 107 16.31 -54.80 -41.67
CA ILE A 107 17.75 -54.77 -41.98
C ILE A 107 18.35 -53.41 -42.36
N ASN A 108 19.15 -52.86 -41.43
CA ASN A 108 20.57 -52.57 -41.68
C ASN A 108 21.28 -52.34 -40.33
N GLU A 109 21.91 -53.42 -39.83
CA GLU A 109 23.09 -53.31 -38.98
C GLU A 109 24.25 -52.90 -39.88
N ASP A 110 24.78 -51.70 -39.70
CA ASP A 110 26.21 -51.49 -39.91
C ASP A 110 26.72 -50.34 -39.05
N GLN A 111 27.84 -50.64 -38.40
CA GLN A 111 28.54 -49.86 -37.41
C GLN A 111 29.02 -48.53 -37.98
N HIS A 112 28.79 -47.44 -37.25
CA HIS A 112 29.80 -46.39 -37.14
C HIS A 112 29.71 -45.67 -35.80
N ASP A 113 30.83 -45.74 -35.09
CA ASP A 113 31.24 -45.00 -33.90
C ASP A 113 30.99 -43.49 -33.99
N ASP A 114 30.99 -42.89 -32.79
CA ASP A 114 30.95 -41.46 -32.46
C ASP A 114 29.57 -40.78 -32.50
N VAL A 115 28.72 -41.18 -31.56
CA VAL A 115 27.70 -40.30 -30.98
C VAL A 115 28.43 -39.19 -30.22
N VAL A 116 28.76 -38.12 -30.93
CA VAL A 116 29.15 -36.85 -30.34
C VAL A 116 27.94 -36.34 -29.56
N GLU A 117 27.95 -36.53 -28.23
CA GLU A 117 27.09 -35.77 -27.33
C GLU A 117 27.41 -34.27 -27.57
N GLU A 118 26.65 -33.63 -28.46
CA GLU A 118 26.48 -32.19 -28.50
C GLU A 118 25.77 -31.76 -27.22
N THR A 119 26.55 -31.80 -26.13
CA THR A 119 26.25 -31.11 -24.88
C THR A 119 25.95 -29.68 -25.28
N ASN A 120 24.67 -29.30 -25.20
CA ASN A 120 24.18 -27.95 -25.39
C ASN A 120 24.91 -27.02 -24.42
N LYS A 121 26.08 -26.54 -24.82
CA LYS A 121 26.86 -25.54 -24.10
C LYS A 121 26.07 -24.25 -24.16
N ARG A 122 25.15 -24.09 -23.22
CA ARG A 122 24.48 -22.80 -22.97
C ARG A 122 25.59 -21.79 -22.74
N THR A 123 25.84 -20.96 -23.74
CA THR A 123 26.86 -19.91 -23.69
C THR A 123 26.45 -18.93 -22.61
N LYS A 124 27.16 -19.00 -21.49
CA LYS A 124 27.03 -18.05 -20.39
C LYS A 124 27.34 -16.66 -20.92
N LEU A 125 26.44 -15.70 -20.68
CA LEU A 125 26.62 -14.30 -21.06
C LEU A 125 27.91 -13.76 -20.44
N SER A 126 28.64 -12.93 -21.19
CA SER A 126 29.79 -12.22 -20.65
C SER A 126 29.33 -11.08 -19.74
N GLN A 127 30.19 -10.70 -18.80
CA GLN A 127 29.94 -9.58 -17.90
C GLN A 127 29.64 -8.28 -18.65
N ASP A 128 30.44 -7.99 -19.69
CA ASP A 128 30.28 -6.79 -20.51
C ASP A 128 28.95 -6.78 -21.25
N GLU A 129 28.47 -7.95 -21.68
CA GLU A 129 27.18 -8.07 -22.33
C GLU A 129 26.02 -7.82 -21.37
N ILE A 130 26.12 -8.28 -20.13
CA ILE A 130 25.14 -8.00 -19.06
C ILE A 130 25.09 -6.51 -18.78
N VAL A 131 26.24 -5.86 -18.56
CA VAL A 131 26.33 -4.41 -18.31
C VAL A 131 25.76 -3.62 -19.49
N ARG A 132 26.04 -4.04 -20.72
CA ARG A 132 25.46 -3.43 -21.93
C ARG A 132 23.93 -3.52 -21.92
N ILE A 133 23.35 -4.68 -21.59
CA ILE A 133 21.89 -4.86 -21.52
C ILE A 133 21.27 -3.98 -20.44
N ILE A 134 21.90 -3.89 -19.25
CA ILE A 134 21.44 -3.03 -18.16
C ILE A 134 21.41 -1.57 -18.61
N ASN A 135 22.53 -1.07 -19.16
CA ASN A 135 22.62 0.31 -19.63
C ASN A 135 21.63 0.62 -20.77
N GLU A 136 21.46 -0.31 -21.72
CA GLU A 136 20.44 -0.19 -22.79
C GLU A 136 19.02 -0.07 -22.22
N ARG A 137 18.70 -0.81 -21.15
CA ARG A 137 17.38 -0.75 -20.51
C ARG A 137 17.19 0.53 -19.69
N ILE A 138 18.20 0.98 -18.96
CA ILE A 138 18.15 2.27 -18.26
C ILE A 138 17.93 3.41 -19.27
N GLU A 139 18.71 3.44 -20.35
CA GLU A 139 18.56 4.42 -21.42
C GLU A 139 17.16 4.35 -22.06
N PHE A 140 16.63 3.15 -22.29
CA PHE A 140 15.25 2.98 -22.77
C PHE A 140 14.23 3.61 -21.83
N TYR A 141 14.33 3.40 -20.52
CA TYR A 141 13.42 3.97 -19.54
C TYR A 141 13.54 5.48 -19.43
N THR A 142 14.77 6.01 -19.30
CA THR A 142 15.02 7.46 -19.27
C THR A 142 14.49 8.15 -20.53
N ASN A 143 14.68 7.58 -21.72
CA ASN A 143 14.16 8.15 -22.97
C ASN A 143 12.63 8.03 -23.12
N ALA A 144 12.01 7.03 -22.51
CA ALA A 144 10.56 6.84 -22.52
C ALA A 144 9.84 7.65 -21.45
N TRP A 145 10.60 8.25 -20.51
CA TRP A 145 10.06 9.06 -19.44
C TRP A 145 9.62 10.42 -19.97
N VAL A 146 8.44 10.88 -19.52
CA VAL A 146 7.87 12.17 -19.87
C VAL A 146 7.21 12.74 -18.61
N PRO A 147 7.39 14.04 -18.30
CA PRO A 147 6.67 14.66 -17.21
C PRO A 147 5.15 14.47 -17.33
N ASN A 148 4.48 14.19 -16.21
CA ASN A 148 3.03 13.96 -16.16
C ASN A 148 2.53 12.77 -16.99
N LYS A 149 3.38 11.78 -17.29
CA LYS A 149 2.96 10.53 -17.97
C LYS A 149 1.84 9.85 -17.17
N GLY A 150 0.72 9.56 -17.85
CA GLY A 150 -0.45 8.92 -17.23
C GLY A 150 -1.38 9.85 -16.44
N VAL A 151 -0.98 11.11 -16.18
CA VAL A 151 -1.79 12.05 -15.39
C VAL A 151 -2.89 12.69 -16.26
N PRO A 152 -4.17 12.66 -15.83
CA PRO A 152 -5.27 13.33 -16.53
C PRO A 152 -4.97 14.81 -16.78
N SER A 153 -5.42 15.36 -17.92
CA SER A 153 -5.06 16.72 -18.35
C SER A 153 -5.38 17.83 -17.33
N LYS A 154 -6.33 17.60 -16.40
CA LYS A 154 -6.73 18.57 -15.37
C LYS A 154 -5.82 18.56 -14.14
N GLU A 155 -5.05 17.49 -13.95
CA GLU A 155 -4.17 17.26 -12.79
C GLU A 155 -2.69 17.38 -13.18
N ARG A 156 -2.40 17.69 -14.45
CA ARG A 156 -1.03 17.87 -14.91
C ARG A 156 -0.39 19.02 -14.19
N VAL A 157 0.79 18.76 -13.65
CA VAL A 157 1.61 19.75 -12.99
C VAL A 157 2.20 20.68 -14.05
N ASP A 158 1.80 21.95 -13.99
CA ASP A 158 2.37 23.01 -14.81
C ASP A 158 3.64 23.57 -14.12
N PRO A 159 4.82 23.52 -14.77
CA PRO A 159 6.09 23.95 -14.19
C PRO A 159 6.08 25.38 -13.65
N GLU A 160 5.45 26.32 -14.38
CA GLU A 160 5.37 27.72 -13.96
C GLU A 160 4.53 27.86 -12.69
N THR A 161 3.40 27.15 -12.63
CA THR A 161 2.52 27.15 -11.48
C THR A 161 3.24 26.65 -10.21
N VAL A 162 3.92 25.49 -10.27
CA VAL A 162 4.62 24.95 -9.08
C VAL A 162 5.82 25.80 -8.67
N TRP A 163 6.52 26.39 -9.64
CA TRP A 163 7.62 27.30 -9.36
C TRP A 163 7.14 28.57 -8.64
N ASN A 164 6.10 29.22 -9.18
CA ASN A 164 5.52 30.44 -8.62
C ASN A 164 4.95 30.21 -7.22
N GLU A 165 4.31 29.06 -6.98
CA GLU A 165 3.78 28.70 -5.67
C GLU A 165 4.90 28.52 -4.63
N ALA A 166 5.97 27.82 -4.99
CA ALA A 166 7.12 27.62 -4.11
C ALA A 166 7.86 28.94 -3.81
N GLU A 167 7.99 29.81 -4.81
CA GLU A 167 8.58 31.14 -4.65
C GLU A 167 7.71 32.05 -3.76
N ALA A 168 6.38 32.03 -3.96
CA ALA A 168 5.44 32.78 -3.12
C ALA A 168 5.47 32.33 -1.65
N LYS A 169 5.76 31.05 -1.40
CA LYS A 169 5.96 30.49 -0.05
C LYS A 169 7.38 30.69 0.50
N GLY A 170 8.34 31.13 -0.33
CA GLY A 170 9.75 31.24 0.03
C GLY A 170 10.43 29.89 0.30
N GLU A 171 9.87 28.79 -0.22
CA GLU A 171 10.35 27.42 0.01
C GLU A 171 11.14 26.84 -1.18
N ARG A 172 11.33 27.60 -2.25
CA ARG A 172 11.96 27.14 -3.50
C ARG A 172 13.30 26.44 -3.29
N GLU A 173 14.23 27.07 -2.56
CA GLU A 173 15.57 26.51 -2.32
C GLU A 173 15.52 25.21 -1.49
N LYS A 174 14.64 25.17 -0.49
CA LYS A 174 14.44 23.98 0.36
C LYS A 174 13.87 22.82 -0.45
N LEU A 175 12.91 23.08 -1.34
CA LEU A 175 12.35 22.08 -2.23
C LEU A 175 13.38 21.60 -3.27
N ALA A 176 14.17 22.52 -3.84
CA ALA A 176 15.27 22.16 -4.73
C ALA A 176 16.27 21.21 -4.05
N GLN A 177 16.67 21.50 -2.82
CA GLN A 177 17.57 20.66 -2.03
C GLN A 177 16.93 19.31 -1.65
N HIS A 178 15.63 19.31 -1.36
CA HIS A 178 14.88 18.09 -1.07
C HIS A 178 14.91 17.14 -2.27
N TYR A 179 14.54 17.60 -3.46
CA TYR A 179 14.53 16.77 -4.67
C TYR A 179 15.94 16.41 -5.16
N GLU A 180 16.96 17.20 -4.83
CA GLU A 180 18.36 16.80 -5.02
C GLU A 180 18.73 15.59 -4.13
N THR A 181 18.30 15.60 -2.87
CA THR A 181 18.51 14.47 -1.95
C THR A 181 17.75 13.21 -2.41
N GLU A 182 16.51 13.37 -2.89
CA GLU A 182 15.74 12.25 -3.44
C GLU A 182 16.38 11.69 -4.72
N TYR A 183 16.89 12.54 -5.61
CA TYR A 183 17.62 12.11 -6.80
C TYR A 183 18.85 11.27 -6.42
N ASP A 184 19.65 11.73 -5.46
CA ASP A 184 20.83 11.01 -4.98
C ASP A 184 20.46 9.64 -4.37
N TYR A 185 19.37 9.58 -3.61
CA TYR A 185 18.84 8.34 -3.05
C TYR A 185 18.45 7.34 -4.15
N PHE A 186 17.67 7.77 -5.15
CA PHE A 186 17.25 6.89 -6.25
C PHE A 186 18.43 6.47 -7.15
N SER A 187 19.41 7.36 -7.35
CA SER A 187 20.65 7.03 -8.05
C SER A 187 21.45 5.92 -7.34
N GLN A 188 21.60 6.01 -6.01
CA GLN A 188 22.25 4.97 -5.21
C GLN A 188 21.47 3.64 -5.27
N ARG A 189 20.14 3.70 -5.13
CA ARG A 189 19.27 2.52 -5.24
C ARG A 189 19.40 1.86 -6.62
N LEU A 190 19.45 2.65 -7.69
CA LEU A 190 19.63 2.16 -9.05
C LEU A 190 20.97 1.42 -9.20
N ASN A 191 22.06 1.99 -8.67
CA ASN A 191 23.38 1.35 -8.66
C ASN A 191 23.37 0.01 -7.91
N ILE A 192 22.73 -0.05 -6.73
CA ILE A 192 22.60 -1.30 -5.96
C ILE A 192 21.82 -2.37 -6.75
N CYS A 193 20.74 -1.98 -7.43
CA CYS A 193 19.99 -2.90 -8.29
C CYS A 193 20.83 -3.40 -9.47
N CYS A 194 21.59 -2.53 -10.12
CA CYS A 194 22.52 -2.90 -11.20
C CYS A 194 23.59 -3.89 -10.72
N ASP A 195 24.17 -3.66 -9.54
CA ASP A 195 25.13 -4.57 -8.93
C ASP A 195 24.52 -5.95 -8.63
N LYS A 196 23.28 -5.99 -8.16
CA LYS A 196 22.56 -7.25 -7.89
C LYS A 196 22.30 -8.04 -9.18
N ILE A 197 21.82 -7.39 -10.24
CA ILE A 197 21.61 -8.02 -11.55
C ILE A 197 22.94 -8.54 -12.10
N THR A 198 24.00 -7.76 -11.95
CA THR A 198 25.35 -8.11 -12.41
C THR A 198 25.92 -9.32 -11.67
N LYS A 199 25.64 -9.46 -10.35
CA LYS A 199 26.04 -10.62 -9.54
C LYS A 199 25.20 -11.87 -9.83
N GLY A 200 23.94 -11.71 -10.25
CA GLY A 200 22.98 -12.79 -10.51
C GLY A 200 22.20 -12.65 -11.82
N PRO A 201 22.87 -12.62 -12.99
CA PRO A 201 22.28 -12.18 -14.28
C PRO A 201 21.26 -13.16 -14.90
N GLY A 202 21.10 -14.34 -14.31
CA GLY A 202 20.38 -15.45 -14.94
C GLY A 202 21.19 -16.13 -16.05
N SER A 203 20.51 -16.98 -16.80
CA SER A 203 21.12 -17.92 -17.76
C SER A 203 21.15 -17.42 -19.20
N ASN A 204 20.41 -16.36 -19.53
CA ASN A 204 20.28 -15.85 -20.90
C ASN A 204 19.82 -14.38 -20.93
N THR A 205 19.93 -13.75 -22.10
CA THR A 205 19.65 -12.32 -22.32
C THR A 205 18.23 -11.93 -21.94
N LYS A 206 17.25 -12.83 -22.16
CA LYS A 206 15.85 -12.55 -21.83
C LYS A 206 15.65 -12.44 -20.32
N GLN A 207 16.31 -13.30 -19.54
CA GLN A 207 16.26 -13.25 -18.07
C GLN A 207 16.90 -11.96 -17.53
N VAL A 208 18.06 -11.53 -18.07
CA VAL A 208 18.66 -10.24 -17.71
C VAL A 208 17.69 -9.09 -18.00
N ARG A 209 17.08 -9.07 -19.20
CA ARG A 209 16.10 -8.02 -19.58
C ARG A 209 14.86 -8.03 -18.70
N GLN A 210 14.40 -9.20 -18.28
CA GLN A 210 13.29 -9.35 -17.34
C GLN A 210 13.65 -8.80 -15.96
N GLN A 211 14.84 -9.13 -15.43
CA GLN A 211 15.32 -8.56 -14.16
C GLN A 211 15.48 -7.03 -14.25
N CYS A 212 15.90 -6.51 -15.40
CA CYS A 212 15.95 -5.06 -15.66
C CYS A 212 14.56 -4.40 -15.63
N GLY A 213 13.46 -5.16 -15.73
CA GLY A 213 12.11 -4.66 -15.54
C GLY A 213 11.91 -3.95 -14.20
N ASN A 214 12.61 -4.43 -13.17
CA ASN A 214 12.54 -3.85 -11.82
C ASN A 214 13.23 -2.48 -11.71
N LEU A 215 14.00 -2.07 -12.72
CA LEU A 215 14.68 -0.77 -12.75
C LEU A 215 13.72 0.37 -13.16
N GLU A 216 12.64 0.06 -13.89
CA GLU A 216 11.72 1.05 -14.46
C GLU A 216 11.20 2.03 -13.41
N GLY A 217 10.60 1.53 -12.32
CA GLY A 217 10.08 2.40 -11.28
C GLY A 217 11.16 3.22 -10.56
N THR A 218 12.39 2.71 -10.45
CA THR A 218 13.48 3.50 -9.84
C THR A 218 13.95 4.61 -10.77
N VAL A 219 14.04 4.34 -12.08
CA VAL A 219 14.36 5.35 -13.10
C VAL A 219 13.24 6.40 -13.15
N ASP A 220 11.97 5.99 -13.16
CA ASP A 220 10.84 6.92 -13.19
C ASP A 220 10.84 7.89 -11.99
N CYS A 221 11.10 7.40 -10.78
CA CYS A 221 11.25 8.25 -9.58
C CYS A 221 12.47 9.17 -9.68
N MET A 222 13.60 8.66 -10.19
CA MET A 222 14.82 9.45 -10.34
C MET A 222 14.64 10.60 -11.34
N GLU A 223 14.05 10.34 -12.51
CA GLU A 223 13.77 11.36 -13.53
C GLU A 223 12.72 12.38 -13.03
N HIS A 224 11.73 11.95 -12.27
CA HIS A 224 10.75 12.85 -11.66
C HIS A 224 11.39 13.81 -10.66
N ALA A 225 12.24 13.30 -9.75
CA ALA A 225 12.98 14.12 -8.81
C ALA A 225 13.93 15.10 -9.53
N ALA A 226 14.62 14.65 -10.59
CA ALA A 226 15.47 15.51 -11.41
C ALA A 226 14.67 16.65 -12.05
N TRP A 227 13.52 16.35 -12.62
CA TRP A 227 12.65 17.33 -13.26
C TRP A 227 12.14 18.40 -12.27
N LEU A 228 11.66 18.00 -11.09
CA LEU A 228 11.21 18.94 -10.06
C LEU A 228 12.36 19.79 -9.51
N ARG A 229 13.52 19.17 -9.24
CA ARG A 229 14.74 19.88 -8.85
C ARG A 229 15.10 20.96 -9.87
N ASP A 230 15.08 20.61 -11.16
CA ASP A 230 15.47 21.52 -12.24
C ASP A 230 14.48 22.68 -12.39
N ILE A 231 13.18 22.44 -12.19
CA ILE A 231 12.17 23.51 -12.09
C ILE A 231 12.54 24.46 -10.96
N TYR A 232 12.71 23.97 -9.73
CA TYR A 232 12.98 24.85 -8.59
C TYR A 232 14.34 25.55 -8.63
N LYS A 233 15.32 25.02 -9.38
CA LYS A 233 16.63 25.67 -9.59
C LYS A 233 16.60 26.81 -10.63
N LEU A 234 15.50 27.01 -11.35
CA LEU A 234 15.37 28.15 -12.29
C LEU A 234 15.54 29.48 -11.56
N GLU A 235 16.34 30.38 -12.14
CA GLU A 235 16.50 31.74 -11.63
C GLU A 235 15.17 32.50 -11.76
N PRO A 236 14.81 33.35 -10.78
CA PRO A 236 13.64 34.20 -10.90
C PRO A 236 13.75 35.03 -12.16
N VAL A 237 12.78 34.87 -13.06
CA VAL A 237 12.61 35.79 -14.19
C VAL A 237 12.31 37.12 -13.52
N HIS A 238 13.36 37.93 -13.36
CA HIS A 238 13.15 39.33 -13.05
C HIS A 238 12.40 39.81 -14.28
N ASP A 239 11.13 40.14 -14.08
CA ASP A 239 10.38 41.04 -14.95
C ASP A 239 11.15 42.35 -14.91
N GLY A 240 12.29 42.35 -15.59
CA GLY A 240 13.20 43.46 -15.72
C GLY A 240 12.31 44.54 -16.26
N GLU A 241 12.12 45.54 -15.40
CA GLU A 241 11.46 46.80 -15.68
C GLU A 241 11.50 46.98 -17.18
N GLU A 242 10.33 46.80 -17.84
CA GLU A 242 10.17 47.16 -19.25
C GLU A 242 10.94 48.45 -19.36
N GLU A 243 12.08 48.38 -20.05
CA GLU A 243 12.98 49.49 -20.19
C GLU A 243 12.05 50.53 -20.80
N HIS A 244 11.63 51.48 -19.97
CA HIS A 244 10.82 52.60 -20.36
C HIS A 244 11.79 53.35 -21.26
N VAL A 245 11.88 52.90 -22.51
CA VAL A 245 12.46 53.61 -23.62
C VAL A 245 11.58 54.84 -23.63
N LEU A 246 12.09 55.84 -22.92
CA LEU A 246 11.61 57.19 -22.94
C LEU A 246 11.65 57.58 -24.40
N ASP A 247 10.52 57.38 -25.08
CA ASP A 247 10.24 57.95 -26.38
C ASP A 247 9.97 59.44 -26.15
N ASP A 248 11.06 60.13 -25.76
CA ASP A 248 11.18 61.57 -25.83
C ASP A 248 11.31 61.94 -27.31
N GLN A 249 10.17 62.00 -27.98
CA GLN A 249 10.00 62.90 -29.12
C GLN A 249 8.55 63.29 -29.37
N SER A 250 8.14 64.29 -28.61
CA SER A 250 7.60 65.54 -29.16
C SER A 250 6.18 65.57 -29.77
N ARG A 251 5.34 66.37 -29.09
CA ARG A 251 4.56 67.49 -29.68
C ARG A 251 3.36 67.14 -30.58
N LEU A 252 2.13 67.39 -30.11
CA LEU A 252 1.41 68.69 -30.18
C LEU A 252 -0.11 68.47 -29.95
N ARG A 253 -0.71 69.29 -29.06
CA ARG A 253 -2.11 69.78 -29.06
C ARG A 253 -3.24 68.78 -28.72
N GLN A 254 -4.35 69.14 -28.06
CA GLN A 254 -4.87 70.36 -27.45
C GLN A 254 -6.11 69.98 -26.61
N ASP A 255 -6.35 70.68 -25.50
CA ASP A 255 -7.63 71.25 -25.02
C ASP A 255 -8.90 70.35 -25.10
N THR A 256 -9.63 69.99 -24.04
CA THR A 256 -10.31 70.74 -22.96
C THR A 256 -11.06 69.66 -22.13
N SER A 257 -11.25 69.71 -20.81
CA SER A 257 -12.35 70.39 -20.09
C SER A 257 -12.46 69.69 -18.73
N THR A 258 -12.09 70.33 -17.62
CA THR A 258 -12.98 70.92 -16.59
C THR A 258 -14.12 70.01 -16.08
N HIS A 259 -13.98 69.55 -14.82
CA HIS A 259 -14.97 69.32 -13.75
C HIS A 259 -14.38 68.20 -12.83
N GLY A 260 -14.05 68.37 -11.54
CA GLY A 260 -14.59 69.24 -10.50
C GLY A 260 -15.43 68.40 -9.54
N GLY A 261 -14.87 68.01 -8.38
CA GLY A 261 -15.66 67.43 -7.27
C GLY A 261 -14.96 66.36 -6.41
N GLU A 262 -14.16 66.80 -5.44
CA GLU A 262 -14.02 66.16 -4.11
C GLU A 262 -15.14 66.71 -3.18
N PRO A 263 -15.32 66.27 -1.92
CA PRO A 263 -15.08 64.95 -1.28
C PRO A 263 -16.30 64.54 -0.40
N THR A 264 -16.38 63.31 0.13
CA THR A 264 -16.93 63.06 1.49
C THR A 264 -16.61 61.65 1.99
N SER A 265 -15.93 61.60 3.14
CA SER A 265 -15.74 60.45 4.00
C SER A 265 -17.07 59.96 4.59
N GLU A 266 -17.32 58.65 4.55
CA GLU A 266 -18.40 58.00 5.28
C GLU A 266 -17.80 57.01 6.29
N VAL A 267 -17.91 57.37 7.57
CA VAL A 267 -17.51 56.56 8.72
C VAL A 267 -18.74 55.75 9.12
N ILE A 268 -18.67 54.43 9.01
CA ILE A 268 -19.76 53.54 9.46
C ILE A 268 -19.46 53.09 10.89
N ASP A 269 -20.24 53.67 11.81
CA ASP A 269 -20.38 53.28 13.22
C ASP A 269 -21.33 52.09 13.33
N LEU A 270 -20.85 50.95 13.83
CA LEU A 270 -21.67 49.79 14.15
C LEU A 270 -21.73 49.63 15.67
N GLY A 271 -22.73 50.31 16.24
CA GLY A 271 -23.06 50.28 17.65
C GLY A 271 -23.28 48.87 18.20
N SER A 272 -22.73 48.65 19.38
CA SER A 272 -23.06 47.55 20.27
C SER A 272 -24.50 47.65 20.78
N PRO A 273 -25.13 46.50 21.08
CA PRO A 273 -26.06 46.43 22.20
C PRO A 273 -25.57 45.44 23.26
N SER A 274 -25.21 45.98 24.42
CA SER A 274 -25.34 45.29 25.70
C SER A 274 -26.81 45.30 26.11
N CYS A 275 -27.32 44.17 26.65
CA CYS A 275 -27.98 44.08 27.95
C CYS A 275 -28.84 42.81 28.08
N SER A 276 -28.72 42.17 29.27
CA SER A 276 -29.83 41.64 30.09
C SER A 276 -30.55 40.38 29.58
N SER A 277 -30.87 39.33 30.36
CA SER A 277 -31.04 39.16 31.80
C SER A 277 -31.15 37.67 32.16
N ASP A 278 -30.80 37.41 33.42
CA ASP A 278 -31.20 36.34 34.34
C ASP A 278 -32.52 35.59 34.08
N ILE A 279 -32.54 34.31 34.46
CA ILE A 279 -33.41 33.64 35.47
C ILE A 279 -33.20 32.12 35.29
N GLU A 280 -32.46 31.44 36.17
CA GLU A 280 -32.87 30.84 37.46
C GLU A 280 -33.56 29.47 37.33
N ASN A 281 -33.01 28.49 38.08
CA ASN A 281 -33.64 27.28 38.65
C ASN A 281 -34.24 26.26 37.67
N GLY A 282 -34.03 24.95 37.82
CA GLY A 282 -33.52 24.18 38.93
C GLY A 282 -34.17 22.79 38.89
N ASN A 283 -33.53 21.86 39.59
CA ASN A 283 -34.09 20.68 40.23
C ASN A 283 -34.18 19.32 39.50
N VAL A 284 -33.38 18.39 40.08
CA VAL A 284 -33.84 17.16 40.76
C VAL A 284 -34.14 15.94 39.87
N LEU A 285 -33.13 15.05 39.75
CA LEU A 285 -33.27 13.59 39.95
C LEU A 285 -33.94 13.33 41.31
N PRO A 286 -34.63 12.20 41.65
CA PRO A 286 -34.14 10.83 41.42
C PRO A 286 -35.18 9.66 41.42
N PHE A 287 -34.65 8.41 41.34
CA PHE A 287 -35.24 7.11 41.75
C PHE A 287 -36.43 6.57 40.92
N ASP A 288 -36.65 5.26 40.71
CA ASP A 288 -36.16 4.04 41.34
C ASP A 288 -36.39 2.82 40.42
N ASN A 289 -35.56 1.79 40.62
CA ASN A 289 -35.77 0.33 40.52
C ASN A 289 -37.01 -0.23 39.81
N ASP A 290 -36.81 -1.27 38.97
CA ASP A 290 -37.39 -2.57 39.37
C ASP A 290 -36.72 -3.82 38.77
N THR A 291 -36.78 -4.86 39.58
CA THR A 291 -36.09 -6.15 39.51
C THR A 291 -37.12 -7.25 39.18
N GLY A 292 -36.76 -8.29 38.43
CA GLY A 292 -37.58 -9.51 38.33
C GLY A 292 -37.31 -10.32 37.05
N THR A 293 -36.44 -11.32 37.02
CA THR A 293 -36.60 -12.70 37.57
C THR A 293 -37.40 -13.64 36.65
N VAL A 294 -36.65 -14.52 35.97
CA VAL A 294 -36.85 -15.98 35.79
C VAL A 294 -38.16 -16.50 35.16
N ALA A 295 -38.05 -17.24 34.04
CA ALA A 295 -38.23 -18.71 34.02
C ALA A 295 -38.22 -19.31 32.59
N HIS A 296 -37.69 -20.53 32.56
CA HIS A 296 -37.61 -21.49 31.46
C HIS A 296 -38.96 -21.97 30.91
N THR A 297 -38.97 -22.35 29.62
CA THR A 297 -39.62 -23.55 29.05
C THR A 297 -39.12 -23.71 27.60
N THR A 298 -38.22 -24.65 27.30
CA THR A 298 -38.47 -26.00 26.74
C THR A 298 -39.31 -26.06 25.46
N GLU A 299 -38.64 -26.63 24.45
CA GLU A 299 -39.15 -27.67 23.55
C GLU A 299 -40.15 -27.32 22.44
N ASP A 300 -39.61 -27.41 21.22
CA ASP A 300 -39.99 -28.40 20.21
C ASP A 300 -40.62 -27.88 18.91
N GLN A 301 -40.30 -28.65 17.88
CA GLN A 301 -41.09 -28.94 16.70
C GLN A 301 -40.84 -28.13 15.41
N PHE A 302 -40.16 -28.84 14.52
CA PHE A 302 -40.24 -28.81 13.06
C PHE A 302 -41.59 -28.31 12.52
N ASP A 303 -41.55 -27.45 11.50
CA ASP A 303 -42.29 -27.79 10.29
C ASP A 303 -41.74 -27.14 9.02
N ASN A 304 -41.58 -27.99 8.01
CA ASN A 304 -41.29 -27.63 6.64
C ASN A 304 -42.48 -26.84 6.06
N ARG A 305 -42.21 -25.71 5.40
CA ARG A 305 -43.15 -25.25 4.37
C ARG A 305 -42.43 -24.66 3.16
N VAL A 306 -42.19 -25.55 2.21
CA VAL A 306 -42.21 -25.30 0.78
C VAL A 306 -43.41 -24.41 0.43
N ARG A 307 -43.18 -23.27 -0.21
CA ARG A 307 -44.10 -22.71 -1.19
C ARG A 307 -43.37 -21.92 -2.28
N SER A 308 -43.68 -22.36 -3.49
CA SER A 308 -43.21 -21.97 -4.79
C SER A 308 -43.63 -20.55 -5.21
N SER A 309 -42.80 -19.95 -6.08
CA SER A 309 -43.17 -19.41 -7.40
C SER A 309 -44.32 -18.39 -7.50
N THR A 310 -44.03 -17.14 -7.86
CA THR A 310 -44.21 -16.60 -9.23
C THR A 310 -44.18 -15.05 -9.26
N ARG A 311 -43.65 -14.56 -10.40
CA ARG A 311 -44.11 -13.43 -11.24
C ARG A 311 -43.61 -12.00 -11.02
N ASP A 312 -42.97 -11.53 -12.11
CA ASP A 312 -42.95 -10.19 -12.70
C ASP A 312 -43.95 -9.17 -12.15
N SER A 313 -43.44 -7.97 -11.87
CA SER A 313 -44.12 -6.73 -12.28
C SER A 313 -43.12 -5.60 -12.47
N VAL A 314 -43.06 -5.18 -13.73
CA VAL A 314 -42.55 -3.91 -14.24
C VAL A 314 -43.32 -2.77 -13.59
N ILE A 315 -42.63 -1.85 -12.92
CA ILE A 315 -43.12 -0.48 -12.69
C ILE A 315 -41.96 0.45 -13.02
N ALA A 316 -42.12 1.18 -14.12
CA ALA A 316 -41.33 2.35 -14.45
C ALA A 316 -41.75 3.47 -13.49
N ASP A 317 -40.82 3.93 -12.65
CA ASP A 317 -41.03 5.09 -11.80
C ASP A 317 -40.37 6.31 -12.43
N SER A 318 -41.17 7.35 -12.61
CA SER A 318 -40.78 8.60 -13.25
C SER A 318 -40.15 9.49 -12.19
N VAL A 319 -38.84 9.73 -12.28
CA VAL A 319 -38.15 10.63 -11.36
C VAL A 319 -38.47 12.07 -11.75
N GLU A 320 -39.33 12.69 -10.95
CA GLU A 320 -39.63 14.12 -10.97
C GLU A 320 -38.40 14.89 -10.48
N LEU A 321 -37.85 15.74 -11.37
CA LEU A 321 -36.66 16.54 -11.13
C LEU A 321 -37.02 17.69 -10.16
N VAL A 322 -36.74 17.50 -8.87
CA VAL A 322 -36.89 18.55 -7.86
C VAL A 322 -35.77 19.58 -8.04
N GLU A 323 -36.17 20.75 -8.51
CA GLU A 323 -35.38 21.97 -8.70
C GLU A 323 -34.98 22.55 -7.32
N TYR A 324 -33.71 22.37 -6.92
CA TYR A 324 -33.15 23.01 -5.73
C TYR A 324 -32.71 24.43 -6.07
N ALA A 325 -33.64 25.38 -5.93
CA ALA A 325 -33.33 26.80 -5.87
C ALA A 325 -33.21 27.27 -4.40
N GLN A 326 -32.15 28.03 -4.13
CA GLN A 326 -31.98 28.95 -2.99
C GLN A 326 -31.75 28.35 -1.61
N LEU A 327 -30.49 27.96 -1.36
CA LEU A 327 -29.88 28.09 -0.04
C LEU A 327 -28.87 29.24 -0.10
N GLY A 328 -29.06 30.24 0.78
CA GLY A 328 -28.20 31.40 0.92
C GLY A 328 -26.80 31.05 1.50
N PRO A 329 -25.92 32.05 1.63
CA PRO A 329 -24.53 31.85 1.99
C PRO A 329 -24.42 31.38 3.45
N PHE A 330 -24.15 30.09 3.63
CA PHE A 330 -23.78 29.52 4.91
C PHE A 330 -22.39 30.04 5.29
N LYS A 331 -22.32 30.83 6.37
CA LYS A 331 -21.06 31.12 7.05
C LYS A 331 -20.55 29.82 7.71
N PRO A 332 -19.35 29.32 7.38
CA PRO A 332 -18.79 28.16 8.05
C PRO A 332 -18.18 28.61 9.38
N ASP A 333 -19.03 28.77 10.39
CA ASP A 333 -18.59 29.02 11.76
C ASP A 333 -18.71 27.71 12.55
N GLY A 334 -17.73 26.85 12.32
CA GLY A 334 -17.66 25.52 12.94
C GLY A 334 -16.27 24.98 12.70
N ALA A 335 -15.41 25.12 13.71
CA ALA A 335 -14.12 24.45 13.76
C ALA A 335 -14.36 22.95 13.58
N PHE A 336 -14.13 22.44 12.37
CA PHE A 336 -14.15 21.01 12.12
C PHE A 336 -13.12 20.39 13.06
N PRO A 337 -13.50 19.40 13.91
CA PRO A 337 -12.54 18.74 14.77
C PRO A 337 -11.42 18.20 13.89
N THR A 338 -10.24 18.79 14.02
CA THR A 338 -9.04 18.36 13.30
C THR A 338 -8.85 16.90 13.64
N ARG A 339 -9.01 16.02 12.65
CA ARG A 339 -8.82 14.58 12.83
C ARG A 339 -7.36 14.38 13.21
N THR A 340 -7.09 14.12 14.49
CA THR A 340 -5.78 13.64 14.93
C THR A 340 -5.48 12.34 14.19
N SER A 341 -4.47 12.37 13.33
CA SER A 341 -3.94 11.20 12.64
C SER A 341 -3.62 10.13 13.68
N VAL A 342 -4.27 8.98 13.59
CA VAL A 342 -4.03 7.87 14.51
C VAL A 342 -2.70 7.24 14.12
N ASN A 343 -1.65 7.49 14.90
CA ASN A 343 -0.36 6.83 14.70
C ASN A 343 -0.51 5.33 14.99
N HIS A 344 -0.56 4.52 13.92
CA HIS A 344 -0.58 3.06 14.01
C HIS A 344 0.84 2.53 14.27
N ARG A 345 1.37 2.77 15.47
CA ARG A 345 2.76 2.48 15.83
C ARG A 345 3.06 0.97 15.88
N ASP A 346 2.06 0.15 16.17
CA ASP A 346 2.25 -1.30 16.34
C ASP A 346 2.11 -2.05 15.01
N GLY A 347 2.90 -3.12 14.87
CA GLY A 347 2.84 -4.04 13.75
C GLY A 347 1.44 -4.67 13.62
N PRO A 348 0.86 -4.76 12.43
CA PRO A 348 -0.48 -5.30 12.24
C PRO A 348 -0.59 -6.79 12.54
N GLU A 349 0.52 -7.52 12.65
CA GLU A 349 0.59 -8.93 13.06
C GLU A 349 0.44 -9.13 14.57
N SER A 350 0.84 -8.13 15.37
CA SER A 350 0.86 -8.21 16.84
C SER A 350 -0.29 -7.45 17.50
N ALA A 351 -1.09 -6.73 16.71
CA ALA A 351 -2.22 -5.95 17.20
C ALA A 351 -3.25 -6.86 17.91
N SER A 352 -3.76 -6.40 19.06
CA SER A 352 -4.89 -7.03 19.74
C SER A 352 -6.21 -6.82 18.99
N ILE A 353 -7.21 -7.65 19.28
CA ILE A 353 -8.55 -7.50 18.72
C ILE A 353 -9.12 -6.10 19.04
N ALA A 354 -8.87 -5.58 20.25
CA ALA A 354 -9.26 -4.25 20.65
C ALA A 354 -8.60 -3.16 19.79
N THR A 355 -7.30 -3.29 19.49
CA THR A 355 -6.56 -2.40 18.59
C THR A 355 -7.15 -2.42 17.18
N VAL A 356 -7.33 -3.61 16.59
CA VAL A 356 -7.92 -3.79 15.25
C VAL A 356 -9.33 -3.18 15.17
N ARG A 357 -10.13 -3.33 16.23
CA ARG A 357 -11.50 -2.77 16.30
C ARG A 357 -11.51 -1.24 16.21
N ARG A 358 -10.47 -0.56 16.69
CA ARG A 358 -10.37 0.90 16.69
C ARG A 358 -9.92 1.50 15.36
N TRP A 359 -9.31 0.72 14.47
CA TRP A 359 -8.93 1.22 13.14
C TRP A 359 -10.15 1.65 12.34
N ARG A 360 -10.04 2.78 11.64
CA ARG A 360 -11.11 3.32 10.79
C ARG A 360 -10.89 2.88 9.36
N TRP A 361 -11.96 2.51 8.68
CA TRP A 361 -11.88 2.06 7.29
C TRP A 361 -11.31 3.14 6.37
N GLU A 362 -11.69 4.39 6.61
CA GLU A 362 -11.22 5.53 5.82
C GLU A 362 -9.69 5.64 5.89
N ASP A 363 -9.12 5.59 7.11
CA ASP A 363 -7.68 5.67 7.31
C ASP A 363 -6.97 4.47 6.65
N LEU A 364 -7.52 3.25 6.76
CA LEU A 364 -6.90 2.06 6.16
C LEU A 364 -6.88 2.08 4.63
N VAL A 365 -7.96 2.58 4.01
CA VAL A 365 -8.09 2.73 2.56
C VAL A 365 -7.17 3.85 2.06
N GLU A 366 -7.14 4.99 2.77
CA GLU A 366 -6.31 6.15 2.43
C GLU A 366 -4.81 5.82 2.46
N HIS A 367 -4.37 5.00 3.41
CA HIS A 367 -2.97 4.60 3.54
C HIS A 367 -2.61 3.31 2.79
N LEU A 368 -3.57 2.70 2.07
CA LEU A 368 -3.38 1.45 1.34
C LEU A 368 -2.78 0.32 2.19
N ASP A 369 -3.17 0.24 3.48
CA ASP A 369 -2.58 -0.73 4.41
C ASP A 369 -3.23 -2.12 4.26
N ARG A 370 -2.70 -2.91 3.32
CA ARG A 370 -3.20 -4.26 2.96
C ARG A 370 -3.37 -5.16 4.19
N LYS A 371 -2.39 -5.16 5.10
CA LYS A 371 -2.37 -6.01 6.29
C LYS A 371 -3.46 -5.60 7.29
N ARG A 372 -3.54 -4.31 7.61
CA ARG A 372 -4.56 -3.80 8.54
C ARG A 372 -5.96 -3.95 7.96
N VAL A 373 -6.14 -3.78 6.65
CA VAL A 373 -7.41 -4.05 5.96
C VAL A 373 -7.85 -5.49 6.18
N VAL A 374 -7.00 -6.48 5.95
CA VAL A 374 -7.36 -7.90 6.15
C VAL A 374 -7.69 -8.22 7.60
N SER A 375 -6.88 -7.74 8.54
CA SER A 375 -7.18 -7.89 9.96
C SER A 375 -8.53 -7.25 10.33
N LYS A 376 -8.84 -6.08 9.75
CA LYS A 376 -10.13 -5.41 9.94
C LYS A 376 -11.29 -6.21 9.34
N VAL A 377 -11.15 -6.76 8.13
CA VAL A 377 -12.17 -7.64 7.53
C VAL A 377 -12.44 -8.83 8.45
N ILE A 378 -11.40 -9.55 8.89
CA ILE A 378 -11.53 -10.74 9.75
C ILE A 378 -12.22 -10.40 11.08
N GLN A 379 -11.89 -9.24 11.67
CA GLN A 379 -12.52 -8.77 12.89
C GLN A 379 -14.04 -8.56 12.72
N GLU A 380 -14.48 -8.14 11.54
CA GLU A 380 -15.90 -7.89 11.21
C GLU A 380 -16.67 -9.13 10.73
N LEU A 381 -15.99 -10.21 10.37
CA LEU A 381 -16.63 -11.48 10.01
C LEU A 381 -17.40 -12.10 11.18
N LYS A 382 -18.32 -13.02 10.87
CA LYS A 382 -19.00 -13.83 11.90
C LYS A 382 -18.03 -14.87 12.47
N SER A 383 -18.31 -15.35 13.68
CA SER A 383 -17.51 -16.40 14.33
C SER A 383 -17.34 -17.63 13.44
N ASN A 384 -18.42 -18.08 12.79
CA ASN A 384 -18.42 -19.25 11.92
C ASN A 384 -17.51 -19.05 10.69
N ASP A 385 -17.48 -17.85 10.12
CA ASP A 385 -16.64 -17.56 8.95
C ASP A 385 -15.16 -17.47 9.35
N ARG A 386 -14.86 -16.91 10.53
CA ARG A 386 -13.50 -16.93 11.10
C ARG A 386 -13.00 -18.36 11.34
N GLU A 387 -13.83 -19.21 11.94
CA GLU A 387 -13.51 -20.62 12.18
C GLU A 387 -13.28 -21.37 10.86
N MET A 388 -14.13 -21.09 9.88
CA MET A 388 -13.99 -21.66 8.54
C MET A 388 -12.64 -21.25 7.92
N ILE A 389 -12.26 -19.97 7.96
CA ILE A 389 -10.97 -19.51 7.43
C ILE A 389 -9.81 -20.20 8.19
N ARG A 390 -9.86 -20.24 9.52
CA ARG A 390 -8.83 -20.90 10.35
C ARG A 390 -8.66 -22.36 9.95
N GLY A 391 -9.76 -23.11 9.90
CA GLY A 391 -9.76 -24.51 9.50
C GLY A 391 -9.25 -24.72 8.08
N ARG A 392 -9.56 -23.84 7.12
CA ARG A 392 -9.00 -23.94 5.76
C ARG A 392 -7.50 -23.73 5.75
N VAL A 393 -7.04 -22.65 6.37
CA VAL A 393 -5.63 -22.25 6.39
C VAL A 393 -4.76 -23.34 7.01
N GLN A 394 -5.26 -24.03 8.04
CA GLN A 394 -4.57 -25.14 8.71
C GLN A 394 -4.62 -26.45 7.92
N ASN A 395 -5.75 -26.79 7.28
CA ASN A 395 -5.95 -28.15 6.76
C ASN A 395 -5.69 -28.33 5.25
N ILE A 396 -5.85 -27.29 4.43
CA ILE A 396 -5.81 -27.42 2.95
C ILE A 396 -4.39 -27.25 2.38
N GLY A 397 -3.52 -26.59 3.14
CA GLY A 397 -2.17 -26.24 2.72
C GLY A 397 -2.10 -25.01 1.80
N LYS A 398 -0.97 -24.31 1.86
CA LYS A 398 -0.71 -23.03 1.16
C LYS A 398 -0.94 -23.12 -0.35
N THR A 399 -0.33 -24.10 -1.00
CA THR A 399 -0.35 -24.25 -2.47
C THR A 399 -1.75 -24.53 -3.01
N SER A 400 -2.51 -25.39 -2.33
CA SER A 400 -3.89 -25.70 -2.68
C SER A 400 -4.82 -24.50 -2.53
N LEU A 401 -4.69 -23.74 -1.43
CA LEU A 401 -5.49 -22.54 -1.21
C LEU A 401 -5.22 -21.45 -2.25
N ILE A 402 -3.94 -21.21 -2.58
CA ILE A 402 -3.56 -20.25 -3.63
C ILE A 402 -4.14 -20.68 -4.98
N ARG A 403 -4.12 -21.99 -5.29
CA ARG A 403 -4.70 -22.53 -6.52
C ARG A 403 -6.22 -22.35 -6.58
N GLU A 404 -6.94 -22.65 -5.49
CA GLU A 404 -8.40 -22.44 -5.40
C GLU A 404 -8.76 -20.97 -5.56
N MET A 405 -7.99 -20.08 -4.92
CA MET A 405 -8.16 -18.63 -5.02
C MET A 405 -7.96 -18.14 -6.46
N ARG A 406 -6.90 -18.57 -7.14
CA ARG A 406 -6.67 -18.24 -8.57
C ARG A 406 -7.81 -18.75 -9.45
N ALA A 407 -8.27 -19.97 -9.21
CA ALA A 407 -9.37 -20.55 -9.96
C ALA A 407 -10.67 -19.78 -9.71
N CYS A 408 -10.90 -19.31 -8.48
CA CYS A 408 -12.05 -18.49 -8.11
C CYS A 408 -12.02 -17.10 -8.76
N VAL A 409 -10.87 -16.41 -8.77
CA VAL A 409 -10.70 -15.13 -9.47
C VAL A 409 -10.98 -15.29 -10.96
N ASN A 410 -10.47 -16.35 -11.59
CA ASN A 410 -10.76 -16.68 -12.99
C ASN A 410 -12.25 -16.91 -13.26
N MET A 411 -12.94 -17.60 -12.35
CA MET A 411 -14.39 -17.81 -12.44
C MET A 411 -15.15 -16.48 -12.33
N LEU A 412 -14.76 -15.59 -11.40
CA LEU A 412 -15.36 -14.27 -11.23
C LEU A 412 -15.13 -13.38 -12.46
N CYS A 413 -13.93 -13.38 -13.05
CA CYS A 413 -13.63 -12.65 -14.30
C CYS A 413 -14.59 -13.03 -15.44
N LYS A 414 -14.98 -14.31 -15.51
CA LYS A 414 -15.88 -14.84 -16.56
C LYS A 414 -17.36 -14.61 -16.25
N GLY A 415 -17.70 -14.09 -15.07
CA GLY A 415 -19.08 -14.01 -14.58
C GLY A 415 -19.70 -15.39 -14.33
N GLU A 416 -18.89 -16.41 -14.07
CA GLU A 416 -19.35 -17.76 -13.76
C GLU A 416 -19.69 -17.89 -12.27
N THR A 417 -20.64 -18.77 -11.92
CA THR A 417 -21.07 -19.00 -10.53
C THR A 417 -20.60 -20.34 -9.95
N LYS A 418 -19.88 -21.14 -10.75
CA LYS A 418 -19.47 -22.49 -10.40
C LYS A 418 -18.01 -22.71 -10.76
N LEU A 419 -17.25 -23.24 -9.82
CA LEU A 419 -15.85 -23.58 -10.02
C LEU A 419 -15.71 -25.05 -10.44
N GLN A 420 -15.02 -25.31 -11.55
CA GLN A 420 -14.87 -26.67 -12.08
C GLN A 420 -14.09 -27.56 -11.10
N GLY A 421 -14.62 -28.76 -10.81
CA GLY A 421 -13.97 -29.73 -9.92
C GLY A 421 -14.14 -29.44 -8.42
N VAL A 422 -14.86 -28.38 -8.05
CA VAL A 422 -15.10 -28.03 -6.64
C VAL A 422 -16.54 -28.37 -6.25
N LEU A 423 -16.69 -28.98 -5.06
CA LEU A 423 -18.00 -29.32 -4.54
C LEU A 423 -18.79 -28.04 -4.18
N PRO A 424 -20.11 -27.98 -4.46
CA PRO A 424 -20.92 -26.81 -4.12
C PRO A 424 -20.86 -26.38 -2.65
N ARG A 425 -20.62 -27.32 -1.73
CA ARG A 425 -20.48 -27.04 -0.28
C ARG A 425 -19.20 -26.29 0.09
N ASP A 426 -18.18 -26.39 -0.74
CA ASP A 426 -16.87 -25.76 -0.52
C ASP A 426 -16.76 -24.42 -1.25
N MET A 427 -17.66 -24.17 -2.21
CA MET A 427 -17.71 -22.91 -2.96
C MET A 427 -17.84 -21.66 -2.07
N PRO A 428 -18.75 -21.60 -1.08
CA PRO A 428 -18.84 -20.43 -0.20
C PRO A 428 -17.55 -20.20 0.59
N LYS A 429 -16.85 -21.28 0.96
CA LYS A 429 -15.61 -21.22 1.73
C LYS A 429 -14.47 -20.62 0.89
N ILE A 430 -14.38 -21.04 -0.37
CA ILE A 430 -13.40 -20.52 -1.34
C ILE A 430 -13.73 -19.06 -1.68
N LEU A 431 -15.01 -18.73 -1.87
CA LEU A 431 -15.44 -17.34 -2.11
C LEU A 431 -15.04 -16.45 -0.94
N THR A 432 -15.38 -16.81 0.30
CA THR A 432 -15.02 -16.01 1.48
C THR A 432 -13.51 -15.77 1.58
N PHE A 433 -12.68 -16.80 1.33
CA PHE A 433 -11.23 -16.65 1.35
C PHE A 433 -10.72 -15.78 0.19
N THR A 434 -11.32 -15.91 -0.99
CA THR A 434 -10.99 -15.08 -2.17
C THR A 434 -11.41 -13.63 -1.96
N THR A 435 -12.58 -13.37 -1.37
CA THR A 435 -13.04 -12.02 -0.99
C THR A 435 -12.09 -11.36 0.02
N LEU A 436 -11.52 -12.14 0.94
CA LEU A 436 -10.50 -11.65 1.86
C LEU A 436 -9.22 -11.24 1.11
N PHE A 437 -8.80 -12.03 0.13
CA PHE A 437 -7.66 -11.68 -0.73
C PHE A 437 -7.93 -10.46 -1.62
N LEU A 438 -9.13 -10.33 -2.20
CA LEU A 438 -9.52 -9.12 -2.92
C LEU A 438 -9.44 -7.89 -2.01
N SER A 439 -9.85 -8.04 -0.75
CA SER A 439 -9.78 -6.95 0.23
C SER A 439 -8.33 -6.57 0.55
N TRP A 440 -7.42 -7.55 0.64
CA TRP A 440 -5.98 -7.31 0.76
C TRP A 440 -5.44 -6.56 -0.46
N TRP A 441 -5.76 -7.03 -1.66
CA TRP A 441 -5.14 -6.56 -2.89
C TRP A 441 -5.55 -5.12 -3.24
N PHE A 442 -6.85 -4.82 -3.16
CA PHE A 442 -7.39 -3.49 -3.50
C PHE A 442 -7.60 -2.58 -2.29
N CYS A 443 -7.11 -2.99 -1.11
CA CYS A 443 -7.22 -2.22 0.14
C CYS A 443 -8.65 -1.75 0.47
N CYS A 444 -9.68 -2.56 0.20
CA CYS A 444 -11.08 -2.18 0.40
C CYS A 444 -11.91 -3.31 0.99
N ASN A 445 -13.10 -3.00 1.53
CA ASN A 445 -13.93 -3.98 2.23
C ASN A 445 -14.88 -4.73 1.26
N TYR A 446 -14.37 -5.73 0.53
CA TYR A 446 -15.23 -6.55 -0.35
C TYR A 446 -16.16 -7.50 0.40
N SER A 447 -16.03 -7.65 1.72
CA SER A 447 -16.97 -8.46 2.51
C SER A 447 -18.34 -7.80 2.68
N LYS A 448 -18.39 -6.47 2.55
CA LYS A 448 -19.62 -5.65 2.69
C LYS A 448 -19.86 -4.73 1.47
N GLY A 449 -18.86 -4.55 0.63
CA GLY A 449 -18.89 -3.66 -0.51
C GLY A 449 -19.54 -4.26 -1.76
N PRO A 450 -19.53 -3.50 -2.87
CA PRO A 450 -19.92 -4.03 -4.17
C PRO A 450 -18.96 -5.14 -4.62
N GLU A 451 -19.42 -5.99 -5.53
CA GLU A 451 -18.55 -6.96 -6.20
C GLU A 451 -17.40 -6.24 -6.93
N ALA A 452 -16.23 -6.89 -6.99
CA ALA A 452 -15.08 -6.37 -7.71
C ALA A 452 -15.42 -6.14 -9.20
N SER A 453 -14.93 -5.04 -9.78
CA SER A 453 -15.23 -4.76 -11.17
C SER A 453 -14.54 -5.77 -12.08
N SER A 454 -15.10 -6.03 -13.26
CA SER A 454 -14.49 -6.95 -14.24
C SER A 454 -13.06 -6.53 -14.60
N ARG A 455 -12.79 -5.22 -14.64
CA ARG A 455 -11.47 -4.66 -14.93
C ARG A 455 -10.48 -4.98 -13.82
N ASP A 456 -10.87 -4.78 -12.57
CA ASP A 456 -10.03 -5.07 -11.40
C ASP A 456 -9.69 -6.58 -11.35
N LEU A 457 -10.70 -7.43 -11.63
CA LEU A 457 -10.51 -8.88 -11.67
C LEU A 457 -9.57 -9.33 -12.79
N GLU A 458 -9.65 -8.72 -13.98
CA GLU A 458 -8.73 -8.98 -15.10
C GLU A 458 -7.29 -8.59 -14.74
N GLU A 459 -7.08 -7.40 -14.17
CA GLU A 459 -5.76 -6.95 -13.72
C GLU A 459 -5.16 -7.87 -12.65
N LEU A 460 -5.98 -8.25 -11.65
CA LEU A 460 -5.54 -9.18 -10.62
C LEU A 460 -5.21 -10.55 -11.20
N LYS A 461 -6.01 -11.05 -12.15
CA LYS A 461 -5.76 -12.33 -12.79
C LYS A 461 -4.39 -12.33 -13.48
N ASP A 462 -4.07 -11.28 -14.24
CA ASP A 462 -2.77 -11.15 -14.91
C ASP A 462 -1.63 -11.13 -13.88
N CYS A 463 -1.78 -10.39 -12.78
CA CYS A 463 -0.81 -10.40 -11.67
C CYS A 463 -0.68 -11.76 -10.96
N MET A 464 -1.76 -12.53 -10.86
CA MET A 464 -1.73 -13.88 -10.28
C MET A 464 -1.03 -14.88 -11.20
N ASP A 465 -1.15 -14.72 -12.51
CA ASP A 465 -0.51 -15.57 -13.52
C ASP A 465 0.98 -15.26 -13.64
N ASP A 466 1.35 -13.98 -13.54
CA ASP A 466 2.75 -13.51 -13.51
C ASP A 466 3.46 -13.75 -12.16
N GLY A 467 2.70 -14.14 -11.13
CA GLY A 467 3.20 -14.42 -9.79
C GLY A 467 3.51 -13.16 -8.96
N THR A 468 3.14 -11.98 -9.45
CA THR A 468 3.33 -10.68 -8.77
C THR A 468 2.26 -10.39 -7.73
N ALA A 469 1.14 -11.13 -7.72
CA ALA A 469 0.02 -10.89 -6.81
C ALA A 469 0.27 -11.18 -5.31
N GLU A 470 1.53 -11.38 -4.89
CA GLU A 470 1.94 -11.60 -3.48
C GLU A 470 1.10 -12.63 -2.69
N THR A 471 0.50 -13.60 -3.39
CA THR A 471 -0.45 -14.56 -2.82
C THR A 471 0.13 -15.36 -1.65
N SER A 472 1.43 -15.62 -1.67
CA SER A 472 2.16 -16.27 -0.58
C SER A 472 2.26 -15.39 0.66
N THR A 473 2.59 -14.10 0.49
CA THR A 473 2.68 -13.12 1.58
C THR A 473 1.33 -12.93 2.26
N PHE A 474 0.25 -12.81 1.46
CA PHE A 474 -1.11 -12.77 1.98
C PHE A 474 -1.44 -14.01 2.81
N TYR A 475 -1.17 -15.20 2.28
CA TYR A 475 -1.44 -16.45 3.00
C TYR A 475 -0.67 -16.52 4.33
N ASP A 476 0.63 -16.22 4.31
CA ASP A 476 1.47 -16.28 5.51
C ASP A 476 0.98 -15.29 6.57
N TYR A 477 0.59 -14.08 6.16
CA TYR A 477 0.00 -13.11 7.07
C TYR A 477 -1.31 -13.62 7.69
N VAL A 478 -2.24 -14.13 6.88
CA VAL A 478 -3.52 -14.66 7.38
C VAL A 478 -3.28 -15.84 8.33
N TYR A 479 -2.34 -16.72 7.99
CA TYR A 479 -1.91 -17.83 8.85
C TYR A 479 -1.43 -17.31 10.21
N THR A 480 -0.53 -16.32 10.21
CA THR A 480 0.02 -15.71 11.42
C THR A 480 -1.06 -15.08 12.29
N ILE A 481 -1.92 -14.21 11.74
CA ILE A 481 -2.95 -13.52 12.54
C ILE A 481 -4.02 -14.47 13.06
N MET A 482 -4.33 -15.57 12.35
CA MET A 482 -5.26 -16.59 12.84
C MET A 482 -4.69 -17.40 13.99
N GLY A 483 -3.35 -17.57 14.05
CA GLY A 483 -2.65 -18.19 15.16
C GLY A 483 -2.38 -17.26 16.34
N THR A 484 -2.43 -15.94 16.14
CA THR A 484 -2.09 -14.92 17.14
C THR A 484 -3.31 -14.06 17.50
N THR A 485 -3.54 -12.95 16.80
CA THR A 485 -4.60 -11.96 17.05
C THR A 485 -6.00 -12.58 17.11
N PHE A 486 -6.31 -13.53 16.24
CA PHE A 486 -7.60 -14.19 16.14
C PHE A 486 -7.58 -15.66 16.60
N SER A 487 -6.62 -16.01 17.46
CA SER A 487 -6.60 -17.31 18.12
C SER A 487 -7.86 -17.52 18.98
N GLU A 488 -8.22 -18.78 19.25
CA GLU A 488 -9.36 -19.09 20.12
C GLU A 488 -9.23 -18.46 21.51
N GLN A 489 -8.00 -18.46 22.06
CA GLN A 489 -7.69 -17.85 23.34
C GLN A 489 -7.88 -16.33 23.31
N ALA A 490 -7.40 -15.65 22.27
CA ALA A 490 -7.58 -14.21 22.12
C ALA A 490 -9.08 -13.84 21.98
N LEU A 491 -9.86 -14.66 21.25
CA LEU A 491 -11.29 -14.44 21.07
C LEU A 491 -12.11 -14.61 22.36
N GLN A 492 -11.63 -15.37 23.35
CA GLN A 492 -12.27 -15.48 24.67
C GLN A 492 -12.09 -14.20 25.52
N HIS A 493 -11.04 -13.42 25.25
CA HIS A 493 -10.71 -12.21 26.00
C HIS A 493 -10.40 -11.03 25.04
N PRO A 494 -11.38 -10.56 24.25
CA PRO A 494 -11.13 -9.59 23.18
C PRO A 494 -10.65 -8.21 23.66
N ASP A 495 -10.89 -7.88 24.94
CA ASP A 495 -10.48 -6.62 25.56
C ASP A 495 -9.09 -6.70 26.21
N GLN A 496 -8.48 -7.89 26.30
CA GLN A 496 -7.12 -8.01 26.82
C GLN A 496 -6.12 -7.64 25.71
N PRO A 497 -5.07 -6.85 26.04
CA PRO A 497 -3.98 -6.60 25.11
C PRO A 497 -3.33 -7.93 24.72
N SER A 498 -2.83 -8.01 23.49
CA SER A 498 -2.17 -9.23 23.03
C SER A 498 -0.93 -9.45 23.92
N GLN A 499 -0.53 -10.71 24.15
CA GLN A 499 0.72 -10.98 24.87
C GLN A 499 1.94 -10.32 24.20
N ALA A 500 1.85 -10.01 22.90
CA ALA A 500 2.86 -9.25 22.16
C ALA A 500 2.82 -7.74 22.42
N GLU A 501 1.69 -7.18 22.86
CA GLU A 501 1.55 -5.77 23.28
C GLU A 501 1.99 -5.56 24.75
N ILE A 502 2.05 -6.62 25.56
CA ILE A 502 2.52 -6.54 26.94
C ILE A 502 4.06 -6.49 26.92
N ILE A 503 4.62 -5.28 26.96
CA ILE A 503 6.03 -5.09 27.28
C ILE A 503 6.20 -5.50 28.74
N GLU A 504 6.77 -6.68 28.98
CA GLU A 504 7.16 -7.13 30.32
C GLU A 504 8.29 -6.22 30.81
N ILE A 505 7.91 -5.15 31.52
CA ILE A 505 8.86 -4.34 32.28
C ILE A 505 9.23 -5.20 33.49
N SER A 506 10.30 -5.98 33.35
CA SER A 506 10.90 -6.69 34.47
C SER A 506 11.39 -5.62 35.46
N ASP A 507 10.80 -5.63 36.66
CA ASP A 507 11.09 -4.71 37.77
C ASP A 507 12.42 -5.06 38.49
N ASP A 508 13.30 -5.86 37.86
CA ASP A 508 14.63 -6.20 38.37
C ASP A 508 15.69 -5.21 37.83
N ASP A 509 15.74 -4.01 38.42
CA ASP A 509 16.98 -3.21 38.63
C ASP A 509 16.76 -1.99 39.56
#